data_AF-A0A7S2RY72-F1
#
_entry.id   AF-A0A7S2RY72-F1
#
_cell.length_a   1.000
_cell.length_b   1.000
_cell.length_c   1.000
_cell.angle_alpha   90.00
_cell.angle_beta   90.00
_cell.angle_gamma   90.00
#
_symmetry.space_group_name_H-M   'P 1'
#
loop_
_entity.id
_entity.type
_entity.pdbx_description
1 polymer ?
#
loop_
_entity_poly.entity_id
_entity_poly.type
_entity_poly.pdbx_seq_one_letter_code
_entity_poly.pdbx_strand_id
1 'polypeptide(L)'
;GGTWREEQSGPAASSTEEEDQLFCSRCRRPMREKQRAAGHGSSNRQCPFLARLKGYQRTAKEKGVAFSLTDRAAVALMRAPCCLCGEPAPLDGHGITRLRISTLTAGPGAMGPYSPENTATACSICNLAKGFHTRDEFMSLCRHIATHQGLGDYGRFPEVFANNVSKRSRSCYISDSKTHKLSNAEFNDIVAQPCFYCGKKSNPPTHYNGLDRLDSSVRVYTQDTCVSCCGTCNVAKYRHSVQVFLDHCKKVAEYQEQQRATAGCTIEGQEG
;
A
#
# COMPACT_ATOMS: atom_id res chain seq x y z
N GLY A 1 -44.34 61.73 8.60
CA GLY A 1 -44.94 60.66 9.42
C GLY A 1 -45.33 59.52 8.52
N GLY A 2 -44.99 58.29 8.89
CA GLY A 2 -45.41 57.07 8.19
C GLY A 2 -44.27 56.09 7.92
N THR A 3 -43.83 55.38 8.96
CA THR A 3 -42.95 54.20 8.95
C THR A 3 -43.69 52.94 8.49
N TRP A 4 -43.13 52.14 7.57
CA TRP A 4 -43.54 50.73 7.37
C TRP A 4 -42.36 49.81 6.99
N ARG A 5 -42.01 48.99 7.99
CA ARG A 5 -41.37 47.66 8.09
C ARG A 5 -40.47 47.09 6.98
N GLU A 6 -39.27 46.71 7.43
CA GLU A 6 -38.43 45.63 6.92
C GLU A 6 -39.12 44.25 7.07
N GLU A 7 -39.03 43.42 6.02
CA GLU A 7 -39.17 41.97 6.13
C GLU A 7 -37.84 41.32 5.73
N GLN A 8 -37.23 40.66 6.70
CA GLN A 8 -36.04 39.84 6.56
C GLN A 8 -36.45 38.48 5.97
N SER A 9 -36.03 38.18 4.75
CA SER A 9 -36.09 36.83 4.18
C SER A 9 -34.79 36.08 4.53
N GLY A 10 -34.86 35.16 5.50
CA GLY A 10 -33.77 34.26 5.85
C GLY A 10 -33.47 33.25 4.73
N PRO A 11 -32.24 32.71 4.66
CA PRO A 11 -31.90 31.69 3.68
C PRO A 11 -32.53 30.35 4.07
N ALA A 12 -33.29 29.78 3.14
CA ALA A 12 -33.84 28.44 3.22
C ALA A 12 -32.72 27.41 3.42
N ALA A 13 -32.78 26.69 4.54
CA ALA A 13 -32.01 25.48 4.77
C ALA A 13 -32.45 24.41 3.77
N SER A 14 -31.68 24.25 2.70
CA SER A 14 -31.77 23.09 1.81
C SER A 14 -31.16 21.89 2.53
N SER A 15 -32.00 21.16 3.28
CA SER A 15 -31.69 19.83 3.79
C SER A 15 -31.37 18.90 2.62
N THR A 16 -30.11 18.55 2.44
CA THR A 16 -29.72 17.43 1.60
C THR A 16 -30.18 16.16 2.29
N GLU A 17 -31.31 15.61 1.85
CA GLU A 17 -31.71 14.25 2.13
C GLU A 17 -30.62 13.31 1.57
N GLU A 18 -29.69 12.88 2.43
CA GLU A 18 -28.84 11.74 2.13
C GLU A 18 -29.75 10.51 2.04
N GLU A 19 -30.14 10.12 0.83
CA GLU A 19 -30.88 8.89 0.57
C GLU A 19 -30.19 7.72 1.27
N ASP A 20 -30.93 7.06 2.16
CA ASP A 20 -30.52 5.92 2.99
C ASP A 20 -30.32 4.66 2.10
N GLN A 21 -29.29 4.71 1.26
CA GLN A 21 -29.02 3.71 0.24
C GLN A 21 -28.56 2.41 0.90
N LEU A 22 -29.45 1.42 0.97
CA LEU A 22 -29.14 0.09 1.50
C LEU A 22 -28.10 -0.61 0.61
N PHE A 23 -27.02 -1.15 1.20
CA PHE A 23 -25.99 -1.90 0.47
C PHE A 23 -26.03 -3.39 0.80
N CYS A 24 -25.80 -4.25 -0.19
CA CYS A 24 -25.74 -5.69 0.03
C CYS A 24 -24.58 -6.06 0.96
N SER A 25 -24.89 -6.69 2.09
CA SER A 25 -23.90 -7.18 3.06
C SER A 25 -22.94 -8.24 2.51
N ARG A 26 -23.11 -8.74 1.27
CA ARG A 26 -22.20 -9.67 0.58
C ARG A 26 -21.37 -9.05 -0.54
N CYS A 27 -21.86 -8.05 -1.26
CA CYS A 27 -21.12 -7.46 -2.39
C CYS A 27 -20.98 -5.94 -2.37
N ARG A 28 -21.51 -5.26 -1.32
CA ARG A 28 -21.54 -3.79 -1.17
C ARG A 28 -22.08 -3.03 -2.38
N ARG A 29 -22.88 -3.69 -3.22
CA ARG A 29 -23.64 -3.01 -4.29
C ARG A 29 -24.89 -2.38 -3.69
N PRO A 30 -25.29 -1.19 -4.17
CA PRO A 30 -26.54 -0.57 -3.74
C PRO A 30 -27.69 -1.50 -4.10
N MET A 31 -28.52 -1.79 -3.10
CA MET A 31 -29.75 -2.54 -3.25
C MET A 31 -30.76 -1.59 -3.88
N ARG A 32 -31.14 -1.89 -5.13
CA ARG A 32 -32.28 -1.21 -5.75
C ARG A 32 -33.53 -1.96 -5.33
N GLU A 33 -34.52 -1.24 -4.84
CA GLU A 33 -35.85 -1.79 -4.63
C GLU A 33 -36.37 -2.31 -5.98
N LYS A 34 -36.45 -3.63 -6.13
CA LYS A 34 -36.92 -4.21 -7.38
C LYS A 34 -38.44 -4.13 -7.38
N GLN A 35 -39.01 -3.27 -8.23
CA GLN A 35 -40.35 -3.53 -8.76
C GLN A 35 -40.32 -4.92 -9.41
N ARG A 36 -41.20 -5.82 -8.96
CA ARG A 36 -41.29 -7.20 -9.45
C ARG A 36 -41.67 -7.20 -10.94
N ALA A 37 -40.69 -7.27 -11.83
CA ALA A 37 -40.91 -7.61 -13.23
C ALA A 37 -40.52 -9.07 -13.48
N ALA A 38 -41.48 -9.87 -13.96
CA ALA A 38 -41.26 -11.22 -14.46
C ALA A 38 -40.42 -11.15 -15.74
N GLY A 39 -39.24 -11.78 -15.75
CA GLY A 39 -38.40 -11.82 -16.94
C GLY A 39 -37.09 -12.57 -16.70
N HIS A 40 -36.93 -13.69 -17.40
CA HIS A 40 -35.75 -14.54 -17.38
C HIS A 40 -34.51 -13.81 -17.91
N GLY A 41 -33.39 -13.90 -17.17
CA GLY A 41 -32.10 -13.38 -17.60
C GLY A 41 -31.17 -12.99 -16.45
N SER A 42 -31.02 -13.83 -15.42
CA SER A 42 -30.00 -13.59 -14.39
C SER A 42 -28.63 -13.93 -14.98
N SER A 43 -27.96 -12.96 -15.62
CA SER A 43 -26.52 -13.09 -15.78
C SER A 43 -25.95 -13.17 -14.36
N ASN A 44 -25.49 -14.35 -13.98
CA ASN A 44 -24.95 -14.66 -12.65
C ASN A 44 -23.64 -13.89 -12.45
N ARG A 45 -23.73 -12.56 -12.26
CA ARG A 45 -22.58 -11.69 -11.99
C ARG A 45 -22.14 -11.96 -10.56
N GLN A 46 -21.28 -12.95 -10.42
CA GLN A 46 -20.66 -13.34 -9.17
C GLN A 46 -20.14 -12.11 -8.41
N CYS A 47 -20.32 -12.13 -7.09
CA CYS A 47 -19.83 -11.09 -6.19
C CYS A 47 -18.33 -10.79 -6.47
N PRO A 48 -17.92 -9.50 -6.62
CA PRO A 48 -16.53 -9.14 -6.95
C PRO A 48 -15.49 -9.77 -6.02
N PHE A 49 -15.79 -9.86 -4.72
CA PHE A 49 -14.94 -10.49 -3.72
C PHE A 49 -14.69 -11.98 -4.01
N LEU A 50 -15.72 -12.72 -4.44
CA LEU A 50 -15.60 -14.14 -4.76
C LEU A 50 -14.84 -14.36 -6.07
N ALA A 51 -15.02 -13.46 -7.05
CA ALA A 51 -14.24 -13.50 -8.29
C ALA A 51 -12.73 -13.29 -7.99
N ARG A 52 -12.39 -12.32 -7.13
CA ARG A 52 -11.02 -12.09 -6.67
C ARG A 52 -10.48 -13.28 -5.86
N LEU A 53 -11.29 -13.85 -4.96
CA LEU A 53 -10.92 -15.01 -4.16
C LEU A 53 -10.58 -16.24 -5.03
N LYS A 54 -11.37 -16.50 -6.07
CA LYS A 54 -11.06 -17.55 -7.06
C LYS A 54 -9.70 -17.33 -7.73
N GLY A 55 -9.32 -16.07 -7.97
CA GLY A 55 -7.99 -15.71 -8.45
C GLY A 55 -6.89 -16.15 -7.49
N TYR A 56 -7.03 -15.83 -6.19
CA TYR A 56 -6.08 -16.27 -5.16
C TYR A 56 -5.99 -17.79 -5.05
N GLN A 57 -7.13 -18.51 -5.05
CA GLN A 57 -7.17 -19.97 -5.00
C GLN A 57 -6.48 -20.61 -6.21
N ARG A 58 -6.68 -20.06 -7.41
CA ARG A 58 -6.02 -20.51 -8.63
C ARG A 58 -4.50 -20.32 -8.54
N THR A 59 -4.04 -19.11 -8.20
CA THR A 59 -2.60 -18.83 -8.07
C THR A 59 -1.96 -19.66 -6.95
N ALA A 60 -2.68 -19.92 -5.87
CA ALA A 60 -2.20 -20.79 -4.80
C ALA A 60 -2.02 -22.24 -5.29
N LYS A 61 -3.01 -22.77 -6.02
CA LYS A 61 -2.92 -24.10 -6.65
C LYS A 61 -1.76 -24.21 -7.64
N GLU A 62 -1.63 -23.24 -8.54
CA GLU A 62 -0.54 -23.19 -9.54
C GLU A 62 0.85 -23.16 -8.89
N LYS A 63 0.98 -22.51 -7.74
CA LYS A 63 2.26 -22.35 -7.02
C LYS A 63 2.45 -23.38 -5.89
N GLY A 64 1.55 -24.34 -5.73
CA GLY A 64 1.61 -25.33 -4.64
C GLY A 64 1.54 -24.72 -3.24
N VAL A 65 0.88 -23.58 -3.07
CA VAL A 65 0.72 -22.89 -1.78
C VAL A 65 -0.56 -23.38 -1.11
N ALA A 66 -0.47 -23.85 0.14
CA ALA A 66 -1.64 -24.28 0.90
C ALA A 66 -2.64 -23.13 1.13
N PHE A 67 -3.93 -23.45 1.06
CA PHE A 67 -5.03 -22.50 1.15
C PHE A 67 -6.12 -23.03 2.08
N SER A 68 -6.19 -22.48 3.30
CA SER A 68 -7.16 -22.87 4.34
C SER A 68 -8.14 -21.74 4.72
N LEU A 69 -8.05 -20.57 4.09
CA LEU A 69 -9.03 -19.49 4.26
C LEU A 69 -10.40 -19.90 3.73
N THR A 70 -11.44 -19.75 4.56
CA THR A 70 -12.84 -19.90 4.11
C THR A 70 -13.29 -18.70 3.29
N ASP A 71 -14.26 -18.90 2.39
CA ASP A 71 -14.86 -17.81 1.61
C ASP A 71 -15.40 -16.67 2.48
N ARG A 72 -16.05 -17.02 3.60
CA ARG A 72 -16.58 -16.04 4.56
C ARG A 72 -15.45 -15.22 5.20
N ALA A 73 -14.40 -15.88 5.67
CA ALA A 73 -13.25 -15.21 6.28
C ALA A 73 -12.54 -14.30 5.27
N ALA A 74 -12.31 -14.78 4.05
CA ALA A 74 -11.68 -14.01 2.99
C ALA A 74 -12.49 -12.75 2.62
N VAL A 75 -13.82 -12.87 2.49
CA VAL A 75 -14.69 -11.72 2.21
C VAL A 75 -14.72 -10.73 3.37
N ALA A 76 -14.71 -11.21 4.62
CA ALA A 76 -14.62 -10.35 5.79
C ALA A 76 -13.29 -9.59 5.83
N LEU A 77 -12.16 -10.27 5.56
CA LEU A 77 -10.84 -9.65 5.46
C LEU A 77 -10.83 -8.55 4.41
N MET A 78 -11.28 -8.79 3.18
CA MET A 78 -11.26 -7.78 2.10
C MET A 78 -12.05 -6.49 2.43
N ARG A 79 -12.89 -6.49 3.47
CA ARG A 79 -13.69 -5.33 3.88
C ARG A 79 -13.17 -4.62 5.12
N ALA A 80 -12.22 -5.23 5.82
CA ALA A 80 -11.57 -4.61 6.94
C ALA A 80 -10.66 -3.46 6.45
N PRO A 81 -10.37 -2.47 7.30
CA PRO A 81 -9.31 -1.50 7.01
C PRO A 81 -7.97 -2.19 6.72
N CYS A 82 -7.12 -1.53 5.94
CA CYS A 82 -5.76 -2.01 5.66
C CYS A 82 -5.00 -2.23 6.97
N CYS A 83 -4.45 -3.43 7.18
CA CYS A 83 -3.75 -3.74 8.43
C CYS A 83 -2.41 -3.00 8.61
N LEU A 84 -1.94 -2.32 7.55
CA LEU A 84 -0.65 -1.63 7.49
C LEU A 84 -0.78 -0.12 7.61
N CYS A 85 -1.76 0.50 6.94
CA CYS A 85 -1.93 1.97 6.92
C CYS A 85 -3.29 2.46 7.42
N GLY A 86 -4.17 1.57 7.89
CA GLY A 86 -5.49 1.92 8.41
C GLY A 86 -6.51 2.38 7.36
N GLU A 87 -6.15 2.44 6.07
CA GLU A 87 -7.05 2.86 5.00
C GLU A 87 -8.35 2.03 4.99
N PRO A 88 -9.55 2.66 5.08
CA PRO A 88 -10.82 1.96 4.95
C PRO A 88 -10.91 1.18 3.65
N ALA A 89 -11.59 0.04 3.68
CA ALA A 89 -11.79 -0.76 2.47
C ALA A 89 -12.66 0.00 1.46
N PRO A 90 -12.23 0.12 0.18
CA PRO A 90 -13.09 0.66 -0.87
C PRO A 90 -14.31 -0.24 -1.11
N LEU A 91 -15.23 0.18 -1.97
CA LEU A 91 -16.46 -0.57 -2.25
C LEU A 91 -16.19 -2.01 -2.75
N ASP A 92 -15.16 -2.18 -3.58
CA ASP A 92 -14.69 -3.47 -4.08
C ASP A 92 -13.69 -4.16 -3.13
N GLY A 93 -13.41 -3.52 -1.99
CA GLY A 93 -12.51 -3.90 -0.91
C GLY A 93 -11.05 -4.10 -1.27
N HIS A 94 -10.25 -4.32 -0.25
CA HIS A 94 -8.81 -4.50 -0.32
C HIS A 94 -8.41 -5.90 -0.83
N GLY A 95 -7.11 -6.09 -1.09
CA GLY A 95 -6.54 -7.39 -1.40
C GLY A 95 -6.23 -8.19 -0.15
N ILE A 96 -6.03 -9.51 -0.31
CA ILE A 96 -5.46 -10.36 0.75
C ILE A 96 -3.94 -10.31 0.65
N THR A 97 -3.29 -9.97 1.76
CA THR A 97 -1.83 -10.00 1.91
C THR A 97 -1.42 -11.11 2.86
N ARG A 98 -0.26 -11.73 2.60
CA ARG A 98 0.32 -12.74 3.49
C ARG A 98 1.32 -12.08 4.43
N LEU A 99 1.21 -12.38 5.72
CA LEU A 99 1.94 -11.70 6.80
C LEU A 99 3.37 -12.21 6.98
N ARG A 100 3.68 -13.40 6.45
CA ARG A 100 4.99 -14.06 6.59
C ARG A 100 5.31 -14.34 8.07
N ILE A 101 4.33 -14.86 8.80
CA ILE A 101 4.46 -15.25 10.22
C ILE A 101 4.43 -16.77 10.43
N SER A 102 4.17 -17.55 9.39
CA SER A 102 4.06 -19.00 9.47
C SER A 102 5.42 -19.66 9.74
N THR A 103 5.52 -20.46 10.82
CA THR A 103 6.69 -21.31 11.13
C THR A 103 7.01 -22.33 10.02
N LEU A 104 6.05 -22.62 9.14
CA LEU A 104 6.19 -23.54 8.01
C LEU A 104 6.89 -22.95 6.77
N THR A 105 7.35 -21.69 6.80
CA THR A 105 8.10 -21.11 5.67
C THR A 105 9.58 -21.47 5.74
N ALA A 106 9.95 -22.57 5.09
CA ALA A 106 11.35 -22.91 4.84
C ALA A 106 11.92 -22.04 3.70
N GLY A 107 12.54 -20.91 4.03
CA GLY A 107 13.46 -20.19 3.12
C GLY A 107 13.30 -18.67 3.05
N PRO A 108 14.37 -17.95 2.66
CA PRO A 108 14.30 -16.51 2.36
C PRO A 108 13.25 -16.19 1.29
N GLY A 109 12.38 -15.20 1.55
CA GLY A 109 11.34 -14.77 0.61
C GLY A 109 10.09 -15.67 0.53
N ALA A 110 10.01 -16.75 1.31
CA ALA A 110 8.78 -17.54 1.38
C ALA A 110 7.67 -16.79 2.13
N MET A 111 6.49 -16.68 1.53
CA MET A 111 5.33 -15.93 2.08
C MET A 111 4.39 -16.77 2.94
N GLY A 112 4.51 -18.09 2.90
CA GLY A 112 3.65 -19.02 3.63
C GLY A 112 2.27 -19.24 3.01
N PRO A 113 1.41 -20.02 3.69
CA PRO A 113 0.09 -20.39 3.20
C PRO A 113 -0.90 -19.22 3.25
N TYR A 114 -2.02 -19.37 2.55
CA TYR A 114 -3.21 -18.56 2.79
C TYR A 114 -4.02 -19.19 3.93
N SER A 115 -3.71 -18.81 5.17
CA SER A 115 -4.40 -19.28 6.37
C SER A 115 -4.93 -18.11 7.20
N PRO A 116 -5.90 -18.32 8.12
CA PRO A 116 -6.40 -17.27 9.00
C PRO A 116 -5.30 -16.54 9.78
N GLU A 117 -4.23 -17.25 10.14
CA GLU A 117 -3.12 -16.73 10.93
C GLU A 117 -2.14 -15.93 10.06
N ASN A 118 -1.79 -16.47 8.88
CA ASN A 118 -0.78 -15.87 8.01
C ASN A 118 -1.35 -14.87 6.99
N THR A 119 -2.61 -14.43 7.13
CA THR A 119 -3.22 -13.49 6.19
C THR A 119 -3.91 -12.33 6.87
N ALA A 120 -3.92 -11.21 6.17
CA ALA A 120 -4.69 -10.02 6.51
C ALA A 120 -5.14 -9.34 5.22
N THR A 121 -5.78 -8.17 5.35
CA THR A 121 -6.05 -7.32 4.19
C THR A 121 -5.12 -6.12 4.14
N ALA A 122 -4.74 -5.72 2.92
CA ALA A 122 -3.98 -4.51 2.71
C ALA A 122 -4.41 -3.81 1.42
N CYS A 123 -4.31 -2.48 1.41
CA CYS A 123 -4.48 -1.70 0.20
C CYS A 123 -3.39 -2.05 -0.83
N SER A 124 -3.63 -1.71 -2.09
CA SER A 124 -2.72 -2.06 -3.20
C SER A 124 -1.32 -1.49 -3.02
N ILE A 125 -1.20 -0.25 -2.53
CA ILE A 125 0.09 0.42 -2.27
C ILE A 125 0.86 -0.34 -1.19
N CYS A 126 0.26 -0.58 -0.02
CA CYS A 126 0.88 -1.33 1.07
C CYS A 126 1.27 -2.76 0.65
N ASN A 127 0.37 -3.50 -0.01
CA ASN A 127 0.64 -4.88 -0.40
C ASN A 127 1.80 -4.97 -1.40
N LEU A 128 1.86 -4.03 -2.34
CA LEU A 128 2.95 -3.94 -3.31
C LEU A 128 4.26 -3.54 -2.64
N ALA A 129 4.24 -2.48 -1.83
CA ALA A 129 5.43 -1.93 -1.20
C ALA A 129 6.03 -2.87 -0.15
N LYS A 130 5.19 -3.59 0.59
CA LYS A 130 5.62 -4.64 1.54
C LYS A 130 6.38 -5.75 0.82
N GLY A 131 5.90 -6.20 -0.35
CA GLY A 131 6.46 -7.36 -1.04
C GLY A 131 6.63 -8.55 -0.09
N PHE A 132 7.88 -8.96 0.14
CA PHE A 132 8.25 -10.10 0.98
C PHE A 132 8.64 -9.74 2.41
N HIS A 133 8.62 -8.46 2.78
CA HIS A 133 8.86 -8.05 4.16
C HIS A 133 7.79 -8.61 5.08
N THR A 134 8.14 -8.92 6.34
CA THR A 134 7.13 -9.15 7.37
C THR A 134 6.33 -7.86 7.60
N ARG A 135 5.22 -7.97 8.35
CA ARG A 135 4.44 -6.79 8.74
C ARG A 135 5.32 -5.75 9.44
N ASP A 136 6.13 -6.18 10.40
CA ASP A 136 6.92 -5.28 11.24
C ASP A 136 8.12 -4.71 10.47
N GLU A 137 8.79 -5.51 9.64
CA GLU A 137 9.86 -5.02 8.75
C GLU A 137 9.36 -3.89 7.84
N PHE A 138 8.17 -4.06 7.25
CA PHE A 138 7.58 -3.03 6.38
C PHE A 138 7.19 -1.77 7.16
N MET A 139 6.63 -1.92 8.37
CA MET A 139 6.34 -0.77 9.22
C MET A 139 7.62 0.00 9.58
N SER A 140 8.67 -0.69 10.01
CA SER A 140 9.98 -0.10 10.30
C SER A 140 10.60 0.59 9.08
N LEU A 141 10.44 0.01 7.88
CA LEU A 141 10.84 0.63 6.62
C LEU A 141 10.16 1.98 6.43
N CYS A 142 8.83 2.04 6.54
CA CYS A 142 8.06 3.28 6.36
C CYS A 142 8.41 4.34 7.41
N ARG A 143 8.56 3.96 8.68
CA ARG A 143 9.01 4.86 9.76
C ARG A 143 10.38 5.44 9.50
N HIS A 144 11.34 4.60 9.08
CA HIS A 144 12.69 5.04 8.79
C HIS A 144 12.70 6.06 7.65
N ILE A 145 11.97 5.77 6.55
CA ILE A 145 11.86 6.71 5.41
C ILE A 145 11.24 8.02 5.85
N ALA A 146 10.10 7.98 6.55
CA ALA A 146 9.43 9.20 7.01
C ALA A 146 10.33 10.05 7.92
N THR A 147 11.06 9.41 8.84
CA THR A 147 12.02 10.08 9.74
C THR A 147 13.24 10.62 9.00
N HIS A 148 13.74 9.91 8.00
CA HIS A 148 14.85 10.37 7.16
C HIS A 148 14.47 11.60 6.34
N GLN A 149 13.25 11.62 5.82
CA GLN A 149 12.72 12.71 4.99
C GLN A 149 12.18 13.89 5.80
N GLY A 150 12.27 13.87 7.14
CA GLY A 150 11.82 14.96 8.00
C GLY A 150 10.29 15.11 8.11
N LEU A 151 9.54 14.02 7.89
CA LEU A 151 8.06 14.00 7.94
C LEU A 151 7.48 13.73 9.35
N GLY A 152 8.34 13.79 10.36
CA GLY A 152 8.09 13.42 11.76
C GLY A 152 9.23 12.56 12.31
N ASP A 153 9.28 12.34 13.62
CA ASP A 153 10.22 11.40 14.23
C ASP A 153 9.51 10.11 14.62
N TYR A 154 9.71 9.08 13.81
CA TYR A 154 9.15 7.74 14.01
C TYR A 154 10.23 6.71 14.29
N GLY A 155 11.49 7.12 14.51
CA GLY A 155 12.63 6.24 14.70
C GLY A 155 13.34 5.81 13.41
N ARG A 156 14.58 5.31 13.57
CA ARG A 156 15.47 4.92 12.46
C ARG A 156 15.79 3.43 12.51
N PHE A 157 15.44 2.74 11.43
CA PHE A 157 15.63 1.29 11.24
C PHE A 157 16.48 0.97 9.99
N PRO A 158 17.77 1.36 9.92
CA PRO A 158 18.60 1.15 8.72
C PRO A 158 18.81 -0.33 8.34
N GLU A 159 18.66 -1.25 9.30
CA GLU A 159 18.86 -2.69 9.15
C GLU A 159 17.82 -3.38 8.27
N VAL A 160 16.60 -2.82 8.14
CA VAL A 160 15.53 -3.42 7.31
C VAL A 160 15.78 -3.25 5.81
N PHE A 161 16.75 -2.40 5.42
CA PHE A 161 17.11 -2.16 4.04
C PHE A 161 18.24 -3.11 3.61
N ALA A 162 17.87 -4.13 2.83
CA ALA A 162 18.79 -5.16 2.37
C ALA A 162 19.96 -4.59 1.55
N ASN A 163 21.12 -5.23 1.69
CA ASN A 163 22.26 -4.99 0.83
C ASN A 163 22.00 -5.51 -0.60
N ASN A 164 22.70 -4.92 -1.56
CA ASN A 164 22.61 -5.30 -2.96
C ASN A 164 24.04 -5.39 -3.49
N VAL A 165 24.51 -6.61 -3.68
CA VAL A 165 25.88 -6.87 -4.17
C VAL A 165 25.99 -6.75 -5.70
N SER A 166 24.87 -6.62 -6.41
CA SER A 166 24.86 -6.46 -7.87
C SER A 166 25.15 -5.01 -8.25
N LYS A 167 26.39 -4.75 -8.71
CA LYS A 167 26.75 -3.49 -9.34
C LYS A 167 26.00 -3.35 -10.66
N ARG A 168 25.19 -2.31 -10.79
CA ARG A 168 24.53 -1.97 -12.06
C ARG A 168 25.44 -1.10 -12.91
N SER A 169 25.46 -1.37 -14.22
CA SER A 169 26.01 -0.45 -15.21
C SER A 169 24.89 0.45 -15.76
N ARG A 170 25.29 1.55 -16.39
CA ARG A 170 24.37 2.41 -17.15
C ARG A 170 23.57 1.64 -18.20
N SER A 171 24.18 0.66 -18.88
CA SER A 171 23.51 -0.14 -19.92
C SER A 171 22.34 -0.98 -19.39
N CYS A 172 22.31 -1.33 -18.09
CA CYS A 172 21.17 -2.02 -17.48
C CYS A 172 19.86 -1.21 -17.48
N TYR A 173 19.94 0.11 -17.74
CA TYR A 173 18.79 1.02 -17.73
C TYR A 173 18.29 1.36 -19.13
N ILE A 174 18.93 0.81 -20.17
CA ILE A 174 18.52 0.97 -21.57
C ILE A 174 17.64 -0.20 -21.94
N SER A 175 16.47 0.08 -22.51
CA SER A 175 15.62 -0.93 -23.13
C SER A 175 14.84 -0.31 -24.28
N ASP A 176 14.11 -1.11 -25.05
CA ASP A 176 13.29 -0.62 -26.16
C ASP A 176 12.27 0.46 -25.74
N SER A 177 11.93 0.52 -24.45
CA SER A 177 10.98 1.48 -23.88
C SER A 177 11.63 2.61 -23.06
N LYS A 178 12.96 2.60 -22.90
CA LYS A 178 13.71 3.48 -21.99
C LYS A 178 15.04 3.91 -22.60
N THR A 179 15.27 5.21 -22.66
CA THR A 179 16.51 5.81 -23.16
C THR A 179 17.23 6.57 -22.05
N HIS A 180 18.50 6.91 -22.23
CA HIS A 180 19.25 7.71 -21.26
C HIS A 180 20.03 8.82 -21.97
N LYS A 181 20.22 9.95 -21.27
CA LYS A 181 21.14 11.03 -21.66
C LYS A 181 22.37 11.11 -20.74
N LEU A 182 22.48 10.18 -19.78
CA LEU A 182 23.61 10.11 -18.85
C LEU A 182 24.87 9.55 -19.53
N SER A 183 26.01 10.18 -19.32
CA SER A 183 27.35 9.61 -19.50
C SER A 183 27.65 8.58 -18.41
N ASN A 184 28.75 7.82 -18.58
CA ASN A 184 29.18 6.87 -17.54
C ASN A 184 29.60 7.58 -16.25
N ALA A 185 30.21 8.77 -16.35
CA ALA A 185 30.63 9.55 -15.18
C ALA A 185 29.41 10.01 -14.38
N GLU A 186 28.45 10.68 -15.03
CA GLU A 186 27.22 11.16 -14.37
C GLU A 186 26.43 9.99 -13.76
N PHE A 187 26.36 8.85 -14.44
CA PHE A 187 25.74 7.65 -13.87
C PHE A 187 26.42 7.21 -12.57
N ASN A 188 27.76 7.12 -12.59
CA ASN A 188 28.54 6.69 -11.42
C ASN A 188 28.41 7.69 -10.26
N ASP A 189 28.39 8.99 -10.57
CA ASP A 189 28.25 10.06 -9.57
C ASP A 189 26.91 10.00 -8.86
N ILE A 190 25.81 9.74 -9.60
CA ILE A 190 24.48 9.57 -9.01
C ILE A 190 24.46 8.33 -8.12
N VAL A 191 24.84 7.14 -8.63
CA VAL A 191 24.71 5.88 -7.84
C VAL A 191 25.70 5.79 -6.67
N ALA A 192 26.69 6.67 -6.59
CA ALA A 192 27.57 6.81 -5.43
C ALA A 192 26.89 7.57 -4.27
N GLN A 193 25.88 8.40 -4.55
CA GLN A 193 25.16 9.14 -3.52
C GLN A 193 24.38 8.19 -2.58
N PRO A 194 24.10 8.61 -1.33
CA PRO A 194 23.14 7.92 -0.48
C PRO A 194 21.77 7.77 -1.15
N CYS A 195 21.04 6.72 -0.80
CA CYS A 195 19.68 6.50 -1.29
C CYS A 195 18.82 7.73 -0.96
N PHE A 196 18.15 8.28 -1.97
CA PHE A 196 17.33 9.48 -1.84
C PHE A 196 16.18 9.35 -0.83
N TYR A 197 15.69 8.13 -0.58
CA TYR A 197 14.52 7.90 0.29
C TYR A 197 14.88 7.51 1.73
N CYS A 198 15.98 6.76 1.92
CA CYS A 198 16.33 6.21 3.23
C CYS A 198 17.77 6.53 3.66
N GLY A 199 18.54 7.25 2.85
CA GLY A 199 19.92 7.63 3.19
C GLY A 199 20.91 6.47 3.21
N LYS A 200 20.54 5.24 2.82
CA LYS A 200 21.47 4.11 2.74
C LYS A 200 22.60 4.44 1.76
N LYS A 201 23.81 4.55 2.28
CA LYS A 201 25.02 4.86 1.50
C LYS A 201 25.42 3.68 0.64
N SER A 202 25.81 3.95 -0.60
CA SER A 202 26.52 2.98 -1.43
C SER A 202 27.83 2.61 -0.71
N ASN A 203 28.10 1.31 -0.54
CA ASN A 203 29.30 0.81 0.14
C ASN A 203 29.86 -0.42 -0.61
N PRO A 204 30.44 -0.24 -1.80
CA PRO A 204 31.04 -1.32 -2.57
C PRO A 204 32.13 -2.07 -1.76
N PRO A 205 32.23 -3.41 -1.87
CA PRO A 205 31.42 -4.31 -2.67
C PRO A 205 30.15 -4.80 -1.97
N THR A 206 29.91 -4.40 -0.72
CA THR A 206 28.82 -4.93 0.12
C THR A 206 27.44 -4.41 -0.30
N HIS A 207 27.36 -3.19 -0.81
CA HIS A 207 26.11 -2.59 -1.28
C HIS A 207 26.34 -1.60 -2.40
N TYR A 208 25.55 -1.73 -3.46
CA TYR A 208 25.45 -0.80 -4.56
C TYR A 208 24.03 -0.22 -4.61
N ASN A 209 23.95 1.11 -4.62
CA ASN A 209 22.75 1.80 -5.06
C ASN A 209 22.62 1.72 -6.60
N GLY A 210 21.40 1.91 -7.08
CA GLY A 210 21.08 2.07 -8.49
C GLY A 210 20.41 3.41 -8.75
N LEU A 211 19.70 3.49 -9.88
CA LEU A 211 18.86 4.63 -10.21
C LEU A 211 17.40 4.33 -9.92
N ASP A 212 16.72 5.29 -9.32
CA ASP A 212 15.27 5.41 -9.38
C ASP A 212 14.88 6.68 -10.13
N ARG A 213 13.73 6.65 -10.80
CA ARG A 213 13.18 7.81 -11.50
C ARG A 213 12.21 8.55 -10.60
N LEU A 214 12.37 9.86 -10.47
CA LEU A 214 11.47 10.71 -9.68
C LEU A 214 10.02 10.61 -10.18
N ASP A 215 9.86 10.54 -11.50
CA ASP A 215 8.59 10.23 -12.17
C ASP A 215 8.77 9.02 -13.12
N SER A 216 7.99 7.98 -12.88
CA SER A 216 8.01 6.77 -13.72
C SER A 216 7.41 6.97 -15.11
N SER A 217 6.65 8.04 -15.33
CA SER A 217 6.11 8.42 -16.65
C SER A 217 7.23 8.90 -17.58
N VAL A 218 8.28 9.51 -17.03
CA VAL A 218 9.44 9.98 -17.78
C VAL A 218 10.30 8.78 -18.21
N ARG A 219 10.43 8.59 -19.52
CA ARG A 219 11.16 7.44 -20.10
C ARG A 219 12.66 7.69 -20.30
N VAL A 220 13.10 8.94 -20.16
CA VAL A 220 14.50 9.35 -20.36
C VAL A 220 15.20 9.53 -19.02
N TYR A 221 16.31 8.82 -18.83
CA TYR A 221 17.16 8.97 -17.65
C TYR A 221 18.13 10.16 -17.85
N THR A 222 18.01 11.19 -17.01
CA THR A 222 18.89 12.38 -16.95
C THR A 222 19.30 12.64 -15.50
N GLN A 223 20.21 13.58 -15.26
CA GLN A 223 20.59 13.96 -13.89
C GLN A 223 19.39 14.52 -13.11
N ASP A 224 18.50 15.26 -13.79
CA ASP A 224 17.35 15.92 -13.14
C ASP A 224 16.17 14.97 -12.90
N THR A 225 16.08 13.85 -13.62
CA THR A 225 14.94 12.92 -13.53
C THR A 225 15.24 11.70 -12.68
N CYS A 226 16.49 11.51 -12.29
CA CYS A 226 16.98 10.30 -11.62
C CYS A 226 17.68 10.63 -10.31
N VAL A 227 17.55 9.73 -9.34
CA VAL A 227 18.24 9.80 -8.06
C VAL A 227 18.85 8.46 -7.69
N SER A 228 19.84 8.49 -6.80
CA SER A 228 20.38 7.28 -6.18
C SER A 228 19.32 6.58 -5.36
N CYS A 229 19.19 5.27 -5.50
CA CYS A 229 18.19 4.52 -4.76
C CYS A 229 18.65 3.09 -4.43
N CYS A 230 18.41 2.66 -3.20
CA CYS A 230 18.63 1.27 -2.80
C CYS A 230 17.51 0.37 -3.35
N GLY A 231 17.79 -0.93 -3.51
CA GLY A 231 16.84 -1.88 -4.08
C GLY A 231 15.50 -1.95 -3.33
N THR A 232 15.55 -1.90 -1.99
CA THR A 232 14.36 -1.90 -1.13
C THR A 232 13.44 -0.72 -1.40
N CYS A 233 13.98 0.51 -1.43
CA CYS A 233 13.16 1.71 -1.69
C CYS A 233 12.63 1.75 -3.12
N ASN A 234 13.45 1.34 -4.10
CA ASN A 234 13.04 1.31 -5.51
C ASN A 234 11.85 0.34 -5.73
N VAL A 235 11.89 -0.83 -5.10
CA VAL A 235 10.77 -1.79 -5.14
C VAL A 235 9.56 -1.23 -4.41
N ALA A 236 9.75 -0.64 -3.23
CA ALA A 236 8.65 -0.11 -2.41
C ALA A 236 7.91 1.06 -3.10
N LYS A 237 8.64 2.00 -3.70
CA LYS A 237 8.06 3.11 -4.47
C LYS A 237 7.40 2.63 -5.76
N TYR A 238 8.00 1.65 -6.42
CA TYR A 238 7.52 1.12 -7.69
C TYR A 238 7.31 2.24 -8.74
N ARG A 239 6.07 2.44 -9.19
CA ARG A 239 5.69 3.43 -10.20
C ARG A 239 5.01 4.67 -9.61
N HIS A 240 4.89 4.75 -8.30
CA HIS A 240 4.32 5.91 -7.63
C HIS A 240 5.24 7.12 -7.78
N SER A 241 4.66 8.32 -7.74
CA SER A 241 5.44 9.55 -7.61
C SER A 241 6.13 9.59 -6.25
N VAL A 242 7.18 10.40 -6.14
CA VAL A 242 7.88 10.63 -4.87
C VAL A 242 6.88 11.04 -3.78
N GLN A 243 6.03 12.02 -4.07
CA GLN A 243 5.06 12.53 -3.08
C GLN A 243 4.11 11.44 -2.57
N VAL A 244 3.48 10.69 -3.49
CA VAL A 244 2.56 9.61 -3.11
C VAL A 244 3.26 8.55 -2.24
N PHE A 245 4.51 8.21 -2.57
CA PHE A 245 5.26 7.22 -1.80
C PHE A 245 5.64 7.74 -0.40
N LEU A 246 6.12 8.98 -0.30
CA LEU A 246 6.52 9.59 0.97
C LEU A 246 5.33 9.82 1.91
N ASP A 247 4.22 10.34 1.39
CA ASP A 247 2.97 10.52 2.15
C ASP A 247 2.45 9.16 2.65
N HIS A 248 2.58 8.12 1.83
CA HIS A 248 2.17 6.78 2.23
C HIS A 248 3.07 6.20 3.34
N CYS A 249 4.38 6.43 3.28
CA CYS A 249 5.30 6.04 4.36
C CYS A 249 4.94 6.75 5.67
N LYS A 250 4.66 8.05 5.61
CA LYS A 250 4.20 8.83 6.75
C LYS A 250 2.90 8.27 7.33
N LYS A 251 1.89 8.01 6.48
CA LYS A 251 0.61 7.44 6.89
C LYS A 251 0.74 6.09 7.61
N VAL A 252 1.60 5.20 7.11
CA VAL A 252 1.88 3.91 7.78
C VAL A 252 2.52 4.13 9.15
N ALA A 253 3.47 5.07 9.25
CA ALA A 253 4.15 5.37 10.50
C ALA A 253 3.19 5.95 11.56
N GLU A 254 2.35 6.91 11.19
CA GLU A 254 1.34 7.52 12.06
C GLU A 254 0.31 6.49 12.55
N TYR A 255 -0.19 5.64 11.64
CA TYR A 255 -1.14 4.58 12.00
C TYR A 255 -0.53 3.64 13.04
N GLN A 256 0.75 3.31 12.92
CA GLN A 256 1.40 2.43 13.89
C GLN A 256 1.53 3.07 15.28
N GLU A 257 1.81 4.37 15.38
CA GLU A 257 1.81 5.10 16.66
C GLU A 257 0.41 5.13 17.29
N GLN A 258 -0.64 5.37 16.48
CA GLN A 258 -2.02 5.36 16.96
C GLN A 258 -2.44 4.00 17.53
N GLN A 259 -2.07 2.91 16.84
CA GLN A 259 -2.32 1.55 17.32
C GLN A 259 -1.57 1.24 18.61
N ARG A 260 -0.32 1.74 18.77
CA ARG A 260 0.44 1.62 20.02
C ARG A 260 -0.20 2.37 21.18
N ALA A 261 -0.60 3.62 20.96
CA ALA A 261 -1.24 4.43 21.99
C ALA A 261 -2.56 3.80 22.47
N THR A 262 -3.37 3.28 21.55
CA THR A 262 -4.64 2.61 21.87
C THR A 262 -4.40 1.32 22.66
N ALA A 263 -3.38 0.53 22.29
CA ALA A 263 -3.02 -0.69 23.01
C ALA A 263 -2.50 -0.40 24.43
N GLY A 264 -1.70 0.66 24.63
CA GLY A 264 -1.22 1.08 25.94
C GLY A 264 -2.33 1.52 26.89
N CYS A 265 -3.28 2.32 26.39
CA CYS A 265 -4.43 2.79 27.19
C CYS A 265 -5.36 1.66 27.67
N THR A 266 -5.40 0.53 26.95
CA THR A 266 -6.26 -0.62 27.33
C THR A 266 -5.69 -1.40 28.52
N ILE A 267 -4.38 -1.37 28.74
CA ILE A 267 -3.72 -2.12 29.82
C ILE A 267 -3.81 -1.35 31.15
N GLU A 268 -3.74 -0.01 31.12
CA GLU A 268 -3.87 0.83 32.33
C GLU A 268 -5.30 0.87 32.90
N GLY A 269 -6.31 0.45 32.13
CA GLY A 269 -7.71 0.39 32.56
C GLY A 269 -8.14 -0.89 33.27
N GLN A 270 -7.23 -1.84 33.51
CA GLN A 270 -7.53 -3.13 34.18
C GLN A 270 -6.94 -3.26 35.60
N GLU A 271 -6.30 -2.21 36.13
CA GLU A 271 -5.76 -2.19 37.52
C GLU A 271 -6.54 -1.24 38.46
N GLY A 272 -7.84 -1.01 38.19
CA GLY A 272 -8.74 -0.21 39.03
C GLY A 272 -9.85 -1.03 39.68
#